data_AF-A0A817NCB5-F1
#
_entry.id   AF-A0A817NCB5-F1
#
_cell.length_a   1.000
_cell.length_b   1.000
_cell.length_c   1.000
_cell.angle_alpha   90.00
_cell.angle_beta   90.00
_cell.angle_gamma   90.00
#
_symmetry.space_group_name_H-M   'P 1'
#
loop_
_entity.id
_entity.type
_entity.pdbx_description
1 polymer ?
#
loop_
_entity_poly.entity_id
_entity_poly.type
_entity_poly.pdbx_seq_one_letter_code
_entity_poly.pdbx_strand_id
1 'polypeptide(L)'
;MNLFIFFSCIGLIDRFLQQCINSTTAGSGFVTQKNLQLIAVAAFLIAAKVEETHHPPVDELAYVTDHTYTSDQVKRMEKKILHELRFELNRPTSLQFLRRYSFISSAGDEQHAIGKFLIDMALFDVSCIGLAPSLLAASATFIARYILNPNQPLTFEQCWPYELQIRSPYKTYESLSNGVKILSQFMDKYLAGNNSKECEILIKRYEHEQLSQASLYCVQQRTLIHKLATEGI
;
A
#
# COMPACT_ATOMS: atom_id res chain seq x y z
N MET A 1 2.43 0.78 15.95
CA MET A 1 2.24 -0.39 15.05
C MET A 1 3.07 -0.20 13.80
N ASN A 2 3.89 -1.18 13.48
CA ASN A 2 4.78 -1.15 12.33
C ASN A 2 3.98 -1.25 11.03
N LEU A 3 4.29 -0.37 10.09
CA LEU A 3 3.59 -0.27 8.83
C LEU A 3 3.79 -1.51 7.95
N PHE A 4 4.93 -2.21 8.08
CA PHE A 4 5.17 -3.47 7.36
C PHE A 4 4.13 -4.53 7.69
N ILE A 5 3.69 -4.64 8.95
CA ILE A 5 2.64 -5.58 9.35
C ILE A 5 1.35 -5.29 8.57
N PHE A 6 0.99 -4.02 8.38
CA PHE A 6 -0.24 -3.64 7.68
C PHE A 6 -0.20 -4.05 6.21
N PHE A 7 0.90 -3.76 5.50
CA PHE A 7 1.08 -4.19 4.11
C PHE A 7 1.13 -5.72 3.97
N SER A 8 1.86 -6.40 4.86
CA SER A 8 1.94 -7.86 4.86
C SER A 8 0.57 -8.49 5.16
N CYS A 9 -0.20 -7.92 6.09
CA CYS A 9 -1.56 -8.35 6.42
C CYS A 9 -2.49 -8.22 5.21
N ILE A 10 -2.54 -7.07 4.54
CA ILE A 10 -3.39 -6.87 3.36
C ILE A 10 -2.99 -7.85 2.25
N GLY A 11 -1.69 -8.01 1.98
CA GLY A 11 -1.22 -8.97 0.99
C GLY A 11 -1.58 -10.43 1.30
N LEU A 12 -1.66 -10.79 2.59
CA LEU A 12 -2.16 -12.11 3.01
C LEU A 12 -3.67 -12.24 2.78
N ILE A 13 -4.46 -11.22 3.13
CA ILE A 13 -5.91 -11.18 2.93
C ILE A 13 -6.22 -11.33 1.44
N ASP A 14 -5.67 -10.48 0.59
CA ASP A 14 -5.97 -10.46 -0.85
C ASP A 14 -5.68 -11.80 -1.51
N ARG A 15 -4.52 -12.39 -1.21
CA ARG A 15 -4.14 -13.70 -1.74
C ARG A 15 -5.01 -14.82 -1.20
N PHE A 16 -5.34 -14.78 0.10
CA PHE A 16 -6.20 -15.78 0.69
C PHE A 16 -7.59 -15.75 0.05
N LEU A 17 -8.15 -14.56 -0.13
CA LEU A 17 -9.43 -14.37 -0.82
C LEU A 17 -9.36 -14.84 -2.28
N GLN A 18 -8.29 -14.49 -3.00
CA GLN A 18 -8.07 -14.93 -4.37
C GLN A 18 -7.98 -16.46 -4.49
N GLN A 19 -7.26 -17.13 -3.57
CA GLN A 19 -7.18 -18.59 -3.54
C GLN A 19 -8.53 -19.23 -3.18
N CYS A 20 -9.28 -18.66 -2.24
CA CYS A 20 -10.62 -19.15 -1.89
C CYS A 20 -11.58 -19.10 -3.09
N ILE A 21 -11.49 -18.06 -3.93
CA ILE A 21 -12.31 -17.94 -5.15
C ILE A 21 -11.89 -18.98 -6.20
N ASN A 22 -10.58 -19.21 -6.36
CA ASN A 22 -10.05 -20.11 -7.38
C ASN A 22 -10.12 -21.60 -7.00
N SER A 23 -10.15 -21.91 -5.70
CA SER A 23 -10.21 -23.28 -5.22
C SER A 23 -11.62 -23.84 -5.39
N THR A 24 -11.75 -24.96 -6.10
CA THR A 24 -13.02 -25.70 -6.22
C THR A 24 -13.38 -26.44 -4.92
N THR A 25 -12.44 -26.53 -3.98
CA THR A 25 -12.53 -27.27 -2.71
C THR A 25 -12.98 -26.43 -1.53
N ALA A 26 -12.67 -25.12 -1.49
CA ALA A 26 -13.34 -24.19 -0.59
C ALA A 26 -14.49 -23.55 -1.37
N GLY A 27 -15.69 -24.13 -1.26
CA GLY A 27 -16.86 -23.65 -1.99
C GLY A 27 -17.02 -22.13 -1.88
N SER A 28 -17.46 -21.48 -2.96
CA SER A 28 -17.57 -20.01 -3.09
C SER A 28 -18.41 -19.32 -2.00
N GLY A 29 -19.08 -20.07 -1.13
CA GLY A 29 -19.78 -19.60 0.05
C GLY A 29 -18.95 -19.51 1.34
N PHE A 30 -17.65 -19.83 1.34
CA PHE A 30 -16.84 -19.73 2.57
C PHE A 30 -16.63 -18.28 2.98
N VAL A 31 -16.32 -17.37 2.06
CA VAL A 31 -16.08 -15.96 2.40
C VAL A 31 -17.42 -15.25 2.51
N THR A 32 -17.76 -14.81 3.71
CA THR A 32 -18.98 -14.05 4.01
C THR A 32 -18.60 -12.77 4.74
N GLN A 33 -19.46 -11.76 4.70
CA GLN A 33 -19.23 -10.53 5.47
C GLN A 33 -19.00 -10.81 6.97
N LYS A 34 -19.61 -11.89 7.49
CA LYS A 34 -19.50 -12.32 8.90
C LYS A 34 -18.15 -12.91 9.28
N ASN A 35 -17.35 -13.39 8.34
CA ASN A 35 -16.03 -13.96 8.64
C ASN A 35 -14.86 -13.15 8.09
N LEU A 36 -15.13 -12.06 7.36
CA LEU A 36 -14.09 -11.18 6.85
C LEU A 36 -13.24 -10.57 7.98
N GLN A 37 -13.86 -10.16 9.08
CA GLN A 37 -13.14 -9.66 10.26
C GLN A 37 -12.27 -10.75 10.89
N LEU A 38 -12.76 -12.00 10.99
CA LEU A 38 -11.97 -13.13 11.47
C LEU A 38 -10.76 -13.42 10.58
N ILE A 39 -10.95 -13.37 9.25
CA ILE A 39 -9.86 -13.50 8.27
C ILE A 39 -8.83 -12.40 8.48
N ALA A 40 -9.26 -11.14 8.61
CA ALA A 40 -8.37 -10.00 8.81
C ALA A 40 -7.56 -10.11 10.11
N VAL A 41 -8.20 -10.52 11.21
CA VAL A 41 -7.54 -10.70 12.51
C VAL A 41 -6.52 -11.84 12.48
N ALA A 42 -6.85 -12.96 11.83
CA ALA A 42 -5.92 -14.07 11.66
C ALA A 42 -4.76 -13.71 10.72
N ALA A 43 -5.02 -12.99 9.62
CA ALA A 43 -3.98 -12.49 8.72
C ALA A 43 -3.05 -11.49 9.44
N PHE A 44 -3.61 -10.63 10.30
CA PHE A 44 -2.83 -9.72 11.13
C PHE A 44 -1.95 -10.48 12.12
N LEU A 45 -2.48 -11.51 12.79
CA LEU A 45 -1.70 -12.37 13.68
C LEU A 45 -0.51 -13.01 12.96
N ILE A 46 -0.73 -13.54 11.75
CA ILE A 46 0.33 -14.12 10.92
C ILE A 46 1.37 -13.05 10.56
N ALA A 47 0.95 -11.89 10.06
CA ALA A 47 1.85 -10.80 9.70
C ALA A 47 2.67 -10.31 10.89
N ALA A 48 2.05 -10.17 12.07
CA ALA A 48 2.74 -9.76 13.28
C ALA A 48 3.78 -10.81 13.74
N LYS A 49 3.46 -12.10 13.67
CA LYS A 49 4.41 -13.18 13.98
C LYS A 49 5.62 -13.22 13.03
N VAL A 50 5.45 -12.76 11.80
CA VAL A 50 6.52 -12.75 10.78
C VAL A 50 7.40 -11.50 10.90
N GLU A 51 6.80 -10.33 11.14
CA GLU A 51 7.49 -9.03 11.02
C GLU A 51 7.96 -8.46 12.38
N GLU A 52 7.34 -8.86 13.50
CA GLU A 52 7.64 -8.30 14.83
C GLU A 52 8.38 -9.30 15.72
N THR A 53 9.34 -8.77 16.49
CA THR A 53 9.95 -9.53 17.59
C THR A 53 8.94 -9.82 18.70
N HIS A 54 8.05 -8.85 18.97
CA HIS A 54 7.02 -8.95 20.00
C HIS A 54 5.64 -8.75 19.36
N HIS A 55 4.99 -9.86 19.02
CA HIS A 55 3.64 -9.84 18.47
C HIS A 55 2.59 -9.90 19.60
N PRO A 56 1.38 -9.36 19.41
CA PRO A 56 0.31 -9.49 20.40
C PRO A 56 -0.09 -10.96 20.59
N PRO A 57 -0.47 -11.37 21.81
CA PRO A 57 -1.06 -12.67 22.05
C PRO A 57 -2.43 -12.77 21.37
N VAL A 58 -2.82 -13.99 21.01
CA VAL A 58 -4.11 -14.25 20.33
C VAL A 58 -5.32 -13.80 21.16
N ASP A 59 -5.22 -13.86 22.49
CA ASP A 59 -6.30 -13.45 23.39
C ASP A 59 -6.53 -11.94 23.36
N GLU A 60 -5.48 -11.14 23.17
CA GLU A 60 -5.59 -9.69 22.98
C GLU A 60 -6.27 -9.37 21.64
N LEU A 61 -5.94 -10.12 20.58
CA LEU A 61 -6.63 -9.96 19.29
C LEU A 61 -8.11 -10.35 19.37
N ALA A 62 -8.46 -11.39 20.12
CA ALA A 62 -9.84 -11.75 20.39
C ALA A 62 -10.57 -10.63 21.16
N TYR A 63 -9.90 -10.04 22.15
CA TYR A 63 -10.42 -8.89 22.90
C TYR A 63 -10.68 -7.66 22.02
N VAL A 64 -9.75 -7.31 21.10
CA VAL A 64 -9.91 -6.19 20.14
C VAL A 64 -11.12 -6.36 19.22
N THR A 65 -11.58 -7.60 19.01
CA THR A 65 -12.82 -7.89 18.25
C THR A 65 -14.09 -7.83 19.11
N ASP A 66 -14.03 -7.27 20.31
CA ASP A 66 -15.12 -7.29 21.31
C ASP A 66 -15.62 -8.73 21.57
N HIS A 67 -14.68 -9.67 21.62
CA HIS A 67 -14.95 -11.11 21.75
C HIS A 67 -15.94 -11.69 20.71
N THR A 68 -16.10 -11.02 19.56
CA THR A 68 -16.86 -11.55 18.42
C THR A 68 -16.32 -12.92 17.99
N TYR A 69 -15.01 -13.13 18.17
CA TYR A 69 -14.35 -14.40 17.91
C TYR A 69 -13.54 -14.88 19.11
N THR A 70 -13.54 -16.20 19.33
CA THR A 70 -12.71 -16.85 20.34
C THR A 70 -11.29 -17.06 19.82
N SER A 71 -10.31 -17.14 20.73
CA SER A 71 -8.92 -17.45 20.38
C SER A 71 -8.77 -18.73 19.57
N ASP A 72 -9.62 -19.73 19.80
CA ASP A 72 -9.63 -20.97 19.01
C ASP A 72 -10.20 -20.79 17.61
N GLN A 73 -11.13 -19.87 17.40
CA GLN A 73 -11.57 -19.49 16.05
C GLN A 73 -10.44 -18.78 15.30
N VAL A 74 -9.73 -17.86 15.96
CA VAL A 74 -8.59 -17.16 15.37
C VAL A 74 -7.47 -18.15 14.99
N LYS A 75 -7.09 -19.06 15.88
CA LYS A 75 -6.08 -20.12 15.60
C LYS A 75 -6.50 -21.04 14.46
N ARG A 76 -7.79 -21.40 14.36
CA ARG A 76 -8.30 -22.22 13.25
C ARG A 76 -8.24 -21.48 11.92
N MET A 77 -8.59 -20.20 11.91
CA MET A 77 -8.48 -19.37 10.72
C MET A 77 -7.03 -19.17 10.31
N GLU A 78 -6.12 -18.92 11.26
CA GLU A 78 -4.67 -18.85 11.02
C GLU A 78 -4.18 -20.10 10.28
N LYS A 79 -4.47 -21.30 10.80
CA LYS A 79 -4.08 -22.56 10.15
C LYS A 79 -4.64 -22.68 8.73
N LYS A 80 -5.89 -22.25 8.52
CA LYS A 80 -6.52 -22.27 7.21
C LYS A 80 -5.80 -21.34 6.22
N ILE A 81 -5.51 -20.09 6.62
CA ILE A 81 -4.78 -19.14 5.80
C ILE A 81 -3.40 -19.69 5.43
N LEU A 82 -2.65 -20.22 6.40
CA LEU A 82 -1.34 -20.81 6.17
C LEU A 82 -1.38 -21.98 5.18
N HIS A 83 -2.39 -22.85 5.30
CA HIS A 83 -2.58 -23.99 4.41
C HIS A 83 -2.93 -23.57 2.98
N GLU A 84 -3.91 -22.67 2.81
CA GLU A 84 -4.32 -22.18 1.48
C GLU A 84 -3.19 -21.42 0.77
N LEU A 85 -2.38 -20.68 1.53
CA LEU A 85 -1.21 -19.98 1.00
C LEU A 85 0.06 -20.84 0.91
N ARG A 86 -0.01 -22.14 1.26
CA ARG A 86 1.13 -23.06 1.25
C ARG A 86 2.36 -22.53 2.00
N PHE A 87 2.13 -21.78 3.08
CA PHE A 87 3.17 -21.10 3.86
C PHE A 87 4.03 -20.10 3.06
N GLU A 88 3.62 -19.70 1.86
CA GLU A 88 4.27 -18.64 1.09
C GLU A 88 3.86 -17.26 1.65
N LEU A 89 4.44 -16.86 2.78
CA LEU A 89 4.05 -15.61 3.48
C LEU A 89 4.83 -14.38 3.01
N ASN A 90 6.08 -14.59 2.59
CA ASN A 90 7.01 -13.52 2.28
C ASN A 90 6.84 -13.07 0.83
N ARG A 91 6.24 -11.89 0.62
CA ARG A 91 6.26 -11.18 -0.66
C ARG A 91 6.78 -9.77 -0.46
N PRO A 92 7.56 -9.25 -1.42
CA PRO A 92 8.12 -7.93 -1.28
C PRO A 92 7.02 -6.87 -1.29
N THR A 93 7.04 -5.98 -0.31
CA THR A 93 6.03 -4.92 -0.17
C THR A 93 6.45 -3.66 -0.92
N SER A 94 5.48 -2.81 -1.27
CA SER A 94 5.73 -1.53 -1.95
C SER A 94 6.67 -0.64 -1.13
N LEU A 95 6.62 -0.72 0.20
CA LEU A 95 7.53 0.01 1.09
C LEU A 95 9.00 -0.44 0.97
N GLN A 96 9.26 -1.74 0.75
CA GLN A 96 10.62 -2.23 0.54
C GLN A 96 11.18 -1.71 -0.79
N PHE A 97 10.37 -1.69 -1.84
CA PHE A 97 10.76 -1.09 -3.11
C PHE A 97 10.95 0.43 -3.00
N LEU A 98 10.08 1.14 -2.28
CA LEU A 98 10.22 2.58 -2.04
C LEU A 98 11.55 2.89 -1.36
N ARG A 99 11.90 2.19 -0.29
CA ARG A 99 13.19 2.35 0.40
C ARG A 99 14.36 2.17 -0.57
N ARG A 100 14.30 1.13 -1.41
CA ARG A 100 15.33 0.87 -2.42
C ARG A 100 15.41 2.01 -3.45
N TYR A 101 14.28 2.51 -3.97
CA TYR A 101 14.28 3.60 -4.94
C TYR A 101 14.73 4.93 -4.34
N SER A 102 14.32 5.23 -3.10
CA SER A 102 14.81 6.39 -2.36
C SER A 102 16.32 6.33 -2.16
N PHE A 103 16.86 5.18 -1.79
CA PHE A 103 18.31 5.00 -1.66
C PHE A 103 19.04 5.19 -3.00
N ILE A 104 18.56 4.57 -4.08
CA ILE A 104 19.20 4.66 -5.40
C ILE A 104 19.20 6.08 -5.96
N SER A 105 18.11 6.82 -5.75
CA SER A 105 17.94 8.19 -6.27
C SER A 105 18.42 9.28 -5.32
N SER A 106 19.02 8.91 -4.18
CA SER A 106 19.40 9.85 -3.11
C SER A 106 18.25 10.79 -2.71
N ALA A 107 17.05 10.22 -2.59
CA ALA A 107 15.85 10.96 -2.23
C ALA A 107 15.97 11.55 -0.82
N GLY A 108 15.62 12.83 -0.67
CA GLY A 108 15.50 13.45 0.65
C GLY A 108 14.31 12.92 1.45
N ASP A 109 14.26 13.26 2.74
CA ASP A 109 13.24 12.79 3.67
C ASP A 109 11.82 13.16 3.21
N GLU A 110 11.64 14.37 2.66
CA GLU A 110 10.36 14.84 2.13
C GLU A 110 9.87 13.98 0.96
N GLN A 111 10.74 13.70 -0.02
CA GLN A 111 10.41 12.83 -1.16
C GLN A 111 10.07 11.42 -0.70
N HIS A 112 10.81 10.87 0.27
CA HIS A 112 10.51 9.55 0.83
C HIS A 112 9.17 9.54 1.58
N ALA A 113 8.90 10.57 2.39
CA ALA A 113 7.66 10.70 3.15
C ALA A 113 6.43 10.82 2.25
N ILE A 114 6.51 11.61 1.17
CA ILE A 114 5.45 11.71 0.15
C ILE A 114 5.25 10.37 -0.55
N GLY A 115 6.33 9.72 -1.00
CA GLY A 115 6.23 8.40 -1.62
C GLY A 115 5.55 7.38 -0.70
N LYS A 116 5.86 7.42 0.60
CA LYS A 116 5.25 6.55 1.61
C LYS A 116 3.77 6.87 1.81
N PHE A 117 3.41 8.15 1.92
CA PHE A 117 2.02 8.60 2.01
C PHE A 117 1.19 8.11 0.83
N LEU A 118 1.69 8.28 -0.40
CA LEU A 118 1.00 7.83 -1.63
C LEU A 118 0.78 6.31 -1.64
N ILE A 119 1.78 5.53 -1.21
CA ILE A 119 1.67 4.07 -1.11
C ILE A 119 0.65 3.66 -0.04
N ASP A 120 0.59 4.35 1.11
CA ASP A 120 -0.40 4.08 2.15
C ASP A 120 -1.82 4.43 1.69
N MET A 121 -1.98 5.55 0.96
CA MET A 121 -3.25 5.95 0.39
C MET A 121 -3.76 4.92 -0.63
N ALA A 122 -2.88 4.36 -1.45
CA ALA A 122 -3.23 3.37 -2.47
C ALA A 122 -3.88 2.09 -1.90
N LEU A 123 -3.65 1.78 -0.62
CA LEU A 123 -4.29 0.63 0.05
C LEU A 123 -5.81 0.79 0.20
N PHE A 124 -6.34 2.01 0.09
CA PHE A 124 -7.77 2.29 0.21
C PHE A 124 -8.50 2.30 -1.13
N ASP A 125 -7.81 2.11 -2.26
CA ASP A 125 -8.42 2.06 -3.59
C ASP A 125 -8.26 0.69 -4.23
N VAL A 126 -9.40 0.07 -4.56
CA VAL A 126 -9.47 -1.19 -5.32
C VAL A 126 -8.78 -1.06 -6.68
N SER A 127 -8.75 0.12 -7.29
CA SER A 127 -8.06 0.38 -8.57
C SER A 127 -6.56 0.11 -8.48
N CYS A 128 -5.96 0.22 -7.29
CA CYS A 128 -4.54 -0.01 -7.06
C CYS A 128 -4.19 -1.49 -6.78
N ILE A 129 -5.18 -2.37 -6.52
CA ILE A 129 -4.94 -3.77 -6.13
C ILE A 129 -4.20 -4.59 -7.20
N GLY A 130 -4.40 -4.23 -8.48
CA GLY A 130 -3.77 -4.90 -9.62
C GLY A 130 -2.34 -4.47 -9.88
N LEU A 131 -1.84 -3.43 -9.20
CA LEU A 131 -0.50 -2.93 -9.40
C LEU A 131 0.52 -3.82 -8.67
N ALA A 132 1.58 -4.21 -9.39
CA ALA A 132 2.71 -4.87 -8.74
C ALA A 132 3.31 -3.94 -7.66
N PRO A 133 3.77 -4.47 -6.50
CA PRO A 133 4.34 -3.64 -5.43
C PRO A 133 5.51 -2.75 -5.90
N SER A 134 6.33 -3.26 -6.81
CA SER A 134 7.42 -2.52 -7.45
C SER A 134 6.93 -1.36 -8.33
N LEU A 135 5.79 -1.53 -9.03
CA LEU A 135 5.19 -0.52 -9.90
C LEU A 135 4.52 0.56 -9.07
N LEU A 136 3.79 0.18 -8.02
CA LEU A 136 3.19 1.13 -7.09
C LEU A 136 4.25 2.01 -6.42
N ALA A 137 5.35 1.40 -5.95
CA ALA A 137 6.47 2.13 -5.35
C ALA A 137 7.19 3.05 -6.34
N ALA A 138 7.37 2.61 -7.59
CA ALA A 138 7.99 3.42 -8.63
C ALA A 138 7.10 4.60 -9.00
N SER A 139 5.79 4.37 -9.14
CA SER A 139 4.78 5.40 -9.42
C SER A 139 4.71 6.44 -8.30
N ALA A 140 4.71 6.01 -7.04
CA ALA A 140 4.75 6.92 -5.90
C ALA A 140 6.05 7.75 -5.86
N THR A 141 7.20 7.13 -6.16
CA THR A 141 8.49 7.84 -6.25
C THR A 141 8.49 8.87 -7.37
N PHE A 142 7.92 8.50 -8.52
CA PHE A 142 7.78 9.38 -9.68
C PHE A 142 6.90 10.59 -9.38
N ILE A 143 5.71 10.37 -8.82
CA ILE A 143 4.78 11.43 -8.45
C ILE A 143 5.42 12.33 -7.38
N ALA A 144 6.07 11.77 -6.37
CA ALA A 144 6.76 12.55 -5.33
C ALA A 144 7.80 13.50 -5.94
N ARG A 145 8.63 13.01 -6.88
CA ARG A 145 9.60 13.87 -7.59
C ARG A 145 8.93 14.90 -8.47
N TYR A 146 7.83 14.54 -9.14
CA TYR A 146 7.09 15.45 -10.01
C TYR A 146 6.52 16.65 -9.24
N ILE A 147 5.90 16.39 -8.07
CA ILE A 147 5.28 17.45 -7.27
C ILE A 147 6.28 18.29 -6.46
N LEU A 148 7.44 17.74 -6.13
CA LEU A 148 8.50 18.46 -5.41
C LEU A 148 9.34 19.37 -6.30
N ASN A 149 9.31 19.18 -7.61
CA ASN A 149 10.17 19.93 -8.53
C ASN A 149 9.52 21.27 -8.92
N PRO A 150 10.18 22.41 -8.67
CA PRO A 150 9.64 23.73 -8.99
C PRO A 150 9.69 24.07 -10.49
N ASN A 151 10.50 23.36 -11.29
CA ASN A 151 10.77 23.67 -12.69
C ASN A 151 9.93 22.82 -13.65
N GLN A 152 8.63 23.14 -13.78
CA GLN A 152 7.73 22.45 -14.70
C GLN A 152 7.68 23.09 -16.09
N PRO A 153 7.36 22.34 -17.16
CA PRO A 153 7.07 20.89 -17.20
C PRO A 153 8.32 20.03 -17.08
N LEU A 154 8.18 18.84 -16.48
CA LEU A 154 9.29 17.91 -16.25
C LEU A 154 9.30 16.82 -17.31
N THR A 155 10.48 16.37 -17.71
CA THR A 155 10.63 15.18 -18.57
C THR A 155 10.61 13.89 -17.74
N PHE A 156 10.43 12.76 -18.42
CA PHE A 156 10.52 11.44 -17.80
C PHE A 156 11.83 11.25 -17.01
N GLU A 157 12.96 11.67 -17.57
CA GLU A 157 14.29 11.50 -16.98
C GLU A 157 14.49 12.33 -15.71
N GLN A 158 13.79 13.46 -15.56
CA GLN A 158 13.85 14.27 -14.36
C GLN A 158 13.07 13.61 -13.20
N CYS A 159 11.92 13.01 -13.52
CA CYS A 159 11.07 12.29 -12.57
C CYS A 159 11.57 10.85 -12.29
N TRP A 160 12.27 10.24 -13.25
CA TRP A 160 12.82 8.89 -13.19
C TRP A 160 14.26 8.86 -13.73
N PRO A 161 15.25 9.26 -12.92
CA PRO A 161 16.63 9.40 -13.35
C PRO A 161 17.27 8.09 -13.78
N TYR A 162 18.38 8.19 -14.52
CA TYR A 162 19.08 7.07 -15.15
C TYR A 162 19.42 5.95 -14.16
N GLU A 163 19.82 6.28 -12.94
CA GLU A 163 20.16 5.32 -11.88
C GLU A 163 18.98 4.41 -11.51
N LEU A 164 17.76 4.96 -11.52
CA LEU A 164 16.54 4.21 -11.27
C LEU A 164 16.14 3.39 -12.49
N GLN A 165 16.32 3.94 -13.69
CA GLN A 165 16.10 3.19 -14.93
C GLN A 165 16.97 1.94 -14.95
N ILE A 166 18.29 2.02 -14.75
CA ILE A 166 19.17 0.84 -14.84
C ILE A 166 18.90 -0.22 -13.76
N ARG A 167 18.47 0.16 -12.55
CA ARG A 167 18.29 -0.73 -11.39
C ARG A 167 16.85 -1.20 -11.14
N SER A 168 15.92 -0.80 -11.99
CA SER A 168 14.53 -1.23 -11.98
C SER A 168 14.13 -1.85 -13.34
N PRO A 169 13.00 -2.56 -13.44
CA PRO A 169 12.46 -3.00 -14.73
C PRO A 169 11.87 -1.84 -15.55
N TYR A 170 11.78 -0.63 -14.98
CA TYR A 170 11.09 0.51 -15.57
C TYR A 170 12.07 1.42 -16.33
N LYS A 171 12.22 1.16 -17.63
CA LYS A 171 13.17 1.88 -18.50
C LYS A 171 12.55 3.04 -19.24
N THR A 172 11.25 2.98 -19.53
CA THR A 172 10.52 3.97 -20.32
C THR A 172 9.30 4.47 -19.56
N TYR A 173 8.79 5.65 -19.93
CA TYR A 173 7.56 6.16 -19.34
C TYR A 173 6.38 5.21 -19.54
N GLU A 174 6.27 4.56 -20.71
CA GLU A 174 5.23 3.57 -21.00
C GLU A 174 5.16 2.43 -19.97
N SER A 175 6.32 2.01 -19.44
CA SER A 175 6.37 0.95 -18.42
C SER A 175 5.86 1.39 -17.04
N LEU A 176 5.81 2.70 -16.78
CA LEU A 176 5.33 3.30 -15.53
C LEU A 176 3.96 3.99 -15.68
N SER A 177 3.59 4.39 -16.90
CA SER A 177 2.47 5.29 -17.17
C SER A 177 1.16 4.77 -16.59
N ASN A 178 0.92 3.46 -16.68
CA ASN A 178 -0.27 2.84 -16.09
C ASN A 178 -0.33 3.03 -14.55
N GLY A 179 0.77 2.75 -13.85
CA GLY A 179 0.83 2.89 -12.40
C GLY A 179 0.77 4.35 -11.95
N VAL A 180 1.47 5.24 -12.65
CA VAL A 180 1.43 6.69 -12.40
C VAL A 180 0.02 7.22 -12.60
N LYS A 181 -0.63 6.88 -13.72
CA LYS A 181 -1.98 7.32 -14.04
C LYS A 181 -3.01 6.86 -13.03
N ILE A 182 -3.02 5.57 -12.67
CA ILE A 182 -3.97 5.02 -11.68
C ILE A 182 -3.80 5.74 -10.34
N LEU A 183 -2.56 5.85 -9.86
CA LEU A 183 -2.28 6.47 -8.57
C LEU A 183 -2.59 7.97 -8.57
N SER A 184 -2.25 8.71 -9.62
CA SER A 184 -2.55 10.14 -9.72
C SER A 184 -4.05 10.41 -9.86
N GLN A 185 -4.79 9.58 -10.60
CA GLN A 185 -6.26 9.71 -10.73
C GLN A 185 -6.97 9.45 -9.40
N PHE A 186 -6.53 8.42 -8.67
CA PHE A 186 -7.02 8.17 -7.33
C PHE A 186 -6.75 9.37 -6.41
N MET A 187 -5.50 9.87 -6.39
CA MET A 187 -5.13 11.01 -5.57
C MET A 187 -5.89 12.29 -5.95
N ASP A 188 -6.12 12.56 -7.24
CA ASP A 188 -6.89 13.72 -7.70
C ASP A 188 -8.35 13.65 -7.25
N LYS A 189 -9.00 12.49 -7.43
CA LYS A 189 -10.36 12.24 -6.93
C LYS A 189 -10.45 12.44 -5.43
N TYR A 190 -9.43 12.00 -4.70
CA TYR A 190 -9.36 12.14 -3.25
C TYR A 190 -9.17 13.61 -2.82
N LEU A 191 -8.21 14.31 -3.42
CA LEU A 191 -7.98 15.74 -3.14
C LEU A 191 -9.16 16.63 -3.55
N ALA A 192 -10.07 16.14 -4.40
CA ALA A 192 -11.32 16.80 -4.73
C ALA A 192 -12.42 16.67 -3.65
N GLY A 193 -12.16 15.96 -2.55
CA GLY A 193 -13.08 15.84 -1.40
C GLY A 193 -14.01 14.63 -1.45
N ASN A 194 -13.70 13.62 -2.27
CA ASN A 194 -14.51 12.41 -2.43
C ASN A 194 -14.04 11.33 -1.43
N ASN A 195 -14.06 11.65 -0.13
CA ASN A 195 -13.26 10.94 0.89
C ASN A 195 -14.07 9.90 1.66
N SER A 196 -13.46 8.75 1.92
CA SER A 196 -13.86 7.85 3.01
C SER A 196 -13.24 8.35 4.33
N LYS A 197 -13.91 8.06 5.46
CA LYS A 197 -13.46 8.47 6.81
C LYS A 197 -12.09 7.88 7.16
N GLU A 198 -11.79 6.70 6.62
CA GLU A 198 -10.55 5.96 6.86
C GLU A 198 -9.33 6.70 6.28
N CYS A 199 -9.47 7.29 5.10
CA CYS A 199 -8.41 8.07 4.48
C CYS A 199 -8.14 9.38 5.26
N GLU A 200 -9.15 9.99 5.87
CA GLU A 200 -8.97 11.21 6.70
C GLU A 200 -8.07 10.94 7.92
N ILE A 201 -8.16 9.76 8.52
CA ILE A 201 -7.29 9.35 9.62
C ILE A 201 -5.83 9.27 9.13
N LEU A 202 -5.62 8.74 7.93
CA LEU A 202 -4.30 8.66 7.33
C LEU A 202 -3.74 10.04 6.98
N ILE A 203 -4.54 10.95 6.42
CA ILE A 203 -4.12 12.35 6.20
C ILE A 203 -3.60 12.94 7.51
N LYS A 204 -4.43 12.89 8.56
CA LYS A 204 -4.10 13.50 9.87
C LYS A 204 -2.81 12.93 10.44
N ARG A 205 -2.56 11.64 10.23
CA ARG A 205 -1.30 11.01 10.60
C ARG A 205 -0.11 11.66 9.87
N TYR A 206 -0.23 11.87 8.56
CA TYR A 206 0.82 12.43 7.70
C TYR A 206 0.92 13.97 7.71
N GLU A 207 0.04 14.66 8.44
CA GLU A 207 0.16 16.11 8.73
C GLU A 207 1.24 16.40 9.78
N HIS A 208 1.67 15.38 10.53
CA HIS A 208 2.66 15.52 11.59
C HIS A 208 4.06 15.86 11.03
N GLU A 209 4.80 16.77 11.69
CA GLU A 209 6.13 17.24 11.24
C GLU A 209 7.15 16.10 11.07
N GLN A 210 7.10 15.07 11.92
CA GLN A 210 7.94 13.88 11.81
C GLN A 210 7.75 13.08 10.50
N LEU A 211 6.66 13.33 9.76
CA LEU A 211 6.37 12.75 8.45
C LEU A 211 6.44 13.80 7.34
N SER A 212 7.21 14.87 7.57
CA SER A 212 7.46 15.96 6.62
C SER A 212 6.20 16.64 6.10
N GLN A 213 5.09 16.58 6.85
CA GLN A 213 3.79 17.14 6.45
C GLN A 213 3.37 16.69 5.04
N ALA A 214 3.71 15.46 4.66
CA ALA A 214 3.59 14.95 3.30
C ALA A 214 2.16 15.05 2.73
N SER A 215 1.14 14.85 3.57
CA SER A 215 -0.26 15.00 3.17
C SER A 215 -0.60 16.46 2.82
N LEU A 216 -0.17 17.41 3.65
CA LEU A 216 -0.38 18.85 3.40
C LEU A 216 0.31 19.29 2.11
N TYR A 217 1.51 18.80 1.85
CA TYR A 217 2.23 19.10 0.61
C TYR A 217 1.48 18.60 -0.63
N CYS A 218 0.94 17.37 -0.58
CA CYS A 218 0.14 16.83 -1.68
C CYS A 218 -1.12 17.67 -1.94
N VAL A 219 -1.76 18.18 -0.88
CA VAL A 219 -2.91 19.09 -0.98
C VAL A 219 -2.50 20.41 -1.65
N GLN A 220 -1.36 20.99 -1.26
CA GLN A 220 -0.84 22.22 -1.87
C GLN A 220 -0.54 22.05 -3.36
N GLN A 221 -0.03 20.88 -3.76
CA GLN A 221 0.32 20.55 -5.14
C GLN A 221 -0.81 19.88 -5.95
N ARG A 222 -2.07 20.07 -5.54
CA ARG A 222 -3.23 19.44 -6.19
C ARG A 222 -3.31 19.70 -7.70
N THR A 223 -2.99 20.91 -8.15
CA THR A 223 -3.01 21.27 -9.58
C THR A 223 -2.03 20.43 -10.40
N LEU A 224 -0.87 20.13 -9.83
CA LEU A 224 0.15 19.30 -10.46
C LEU A 224 -0.31 17.84 -10.55
N ILE A 225 -0.90 17.33 -9.47
CA ILE A 225 -1.46 15.97 -9.42
C ILE A 225 -2.60 15.82 -10.43
N HIS A 226 -3.48 16.82 -10.52
CA HIS A 226 -4.57 16.84 -11.50
C HIS A 226 -4.04 16.79 -12.94
N LYS A 227 -3.05 17.64 -13.26
CA LYS A 227 -2.41 17.64 -14.59
C LYS A 227 -1.80 16.28 -14.93
N LEU A 228 -1.08 15.68 -13.99
CA LEU A 228 -0.49 14.36 -14.19
C LEU A 228 -1.55 13.27 -14.40
N ALA A 229 -2.71 13.39 -13.74
CA ALA A 229 -3.82 12.45 -13.85
C ALA A 229 -4.58 12.53 -15.17
N THR A 230 -4.65 13.71 -15.79
CA THR A 230 -5.41 13.97 -17.03
C THR A 230 -4.52 13.89 -18.27
N GLU A 231 -3.36 14.54 -18.23
CA GLU A 231 -2.48 14.77 -19.37
C GLU A 231 -1.26 13.84 -19.38
N GLY A 232 -0.83 13.37 -18.19
CA GLY A 232 0.44 12.66 -18.04
C GLY A 232 1.65 13.61 -18.10
N ILE A 233 2.79 13.09 -18.56
CA ILE A 233 3.99 13.86 -18.92
C ILE A 233 4.14 13.86 -20.43
#